data_AF-A0A7J9IK35-F1
#
_entry.id   AF-A0A7J9IK35-F1
#
_cell.length_a   1.000
_cell.length_b   1.000
_cell.length_c   1.000
_cell.angle_alpha   90.00
_cell.angle_beta   90.00
_cell.angle_gamma   90.00
#
_symmetry.space_group_name_H-M   'P 1'
#
loop_
_entity.id
_entity.type
_entity.pdbx_description
1 polymer ?
#
loop_
_entity_poly.entity_id
_entity_poly.type
_entity_poly.pdbx_seq_one_letter_code
_entity_poly.pdbx_strand_id
1 'polypeptide(L)'
;MFEFFMIMVCETLDDIKMHLSATEYGFYLQNEPSPLHTTIIMEKCTLKFVDEYKHMLCKATEPLSTFLEYVTDVQELLEKCHPLGMFDRYFNPLIEIRLVLVDTPLAPHFSECITSKDLDDMNIEIMRNTLYRAYIEDFYKFS
;
A
#
# COMPACT_ATOMS: atom_id res chain seq x y z
N MET A 1 12.25 22.56 2.76
CA MET A 1 13.36 22.79 3.73
C MET A 1 12.88 23.56 4.97
N PHE A 2 12.05 24.60 4.85
CA PHE A 2 11.48 25.31 6.01
C PHE A 2 10.43 24.50 6.80
N GLU A 3 9.56 23.72 6.15
CA GLU A 3 8.49 22.95 6.83
C GLU A 3 9.01 21.83 7.73
N PHE A 4 10.05 21.10 7.30
CA PHE A 4 10.62 20.01 8.11
C PHE A 4 11.22 20.54 9.42
N PHE A 5 11.82 21.74 9.39
CA PHE A 5 12.34 22.39 10.58
C PHE A 5 11.21 22.82 11.53
N MET A 6 10.08 23.31 11.01
CA MET A 6 8.92 23.68 11.84
C MET A 6 8.32 22.46 12.58
N ILE A 7 8.21 21.32 11.91
CA ILE A 7 7.71 20.09 12.54
C ILE A 7 8.67 19.57 13.62
N MET A 8 9.99 19.69 13.42
CA MET A 8 11.00 19.24 14.39
C MET A 8 10.99 20.03 15.71
N VAL A 9 10.39 21.22 15.74
CA VAL A 9 10.32 22.10 16.93
C VAL A 9 8.99 21.93 17.68
N CYS A 10 8.05 21.14 17.16
CA CYS A 10 6.76 20.89 17.81
C CYS A 10 6.92 20.07 19.10
N GLU A 11 6.20 20.46 20.16
CA GLU A 11 6.24 19.76 21.45
C GLU A 11 5.03 18.83 21.63
N THR A 12 3.93 19.09 20.91
CA THR A 12 2.69 18.32 20.97
C THR A 12 2.15 17.93 19.59
N LEU A 13 1.23 16.95 19.56
CA LEU A 13 0.54 16.56 18.32
C LEU A 13 -0.41 17.64 17.80
N ASP A 14 -0.93 18.49 18.70
CA ASP A 14 -1.76 19.64 18.32
C ASP A 14 -0.91 20.71 17.59
N ASP A 15 0.36 20.91 17.99
CA ASP A 15 1.29 21.80 17.26
C ASP A 15 1.57 21.28 15.85
N ILE A 16 1.81 19.97 15.72
CA ILE A 16 2.01 19.32 14.42
C ILE A 16 0.77 19.50 13.55
N LYS A 17 -0.43 19.25 14.11
CA LYS A 17 -1.69 19.45 13.39
C LYS A 17 -1.86 20.91 12.96
N MET A 18 -1.52 21.87 13.81
CA MET A 18 -1.61 23.30 13.48
C MET A 18 -0.72 23.64 12.29
N HIS A 19 0.55 23.20 12.30
CA HIS A 19 1.47 23.44 11.19
C HIS A 19 1.05 22.74 9.90
N LEU A 20 0.65 21.47 9.97
CA LEU A 20 0.12 20.74 8.82
C LEU A 20 -1.17 21.37 8.27
N SER A 21 -1.99 21.97 9.13
CA SER A 21 -3.22 22.66 8.73
C SER A 21 -2.96 23.93 7.90
N ALA A 22 -1.76 24.51 8.00
CA ALA A 22 -1.33 25.63 7.16
C ALA A 22 -0.81 25.18 5.77
N THR A 23 -0.69 23.87 5.55
CA THR A 23 -0.30 23.27 4.27
C THR A 23 -1.51 22.65 3.57
N GLU A 24 -1.27 22.04 2.42
CA GLU A 24 -2.24 21.21 1.69
C GLU A 24 -2.81 20.01 2.49
N TYR A 25 -2.15 19.59 3.58
CA TYR A 25 -2.66 18.55 4.48
C TYR A 25 -3.85 19.01 5.33
N GLY A 26 -4.12 20.32 5.43
CA GLY A 26 -5.16 20.85 6.30
C GLY A 26 -6.55 20.30 6.01
N PHE A 27 -6.92 20.12 4.73
CA PHE A 27 -8.22 19.54 4.36
C PHE A 27 -8.46 18.15 4.95
N TYR A 28 -7.40 17.37 5.15
CA TYR A 28 -7.47 16.00 5.68
C TYR A 28 -7.49 15.95 7.22
N LEU A 29 -7.04 17.02 7.89
CA LEU A 29 -6.88 17.05 9.35
C LEU A 29 -7.91 17.94 10.07
N GLN A 30 -8.60 18.83 9.35
CA GLN A 30 -9.51 19.84 9.92
C GLN A 30 -10.56 19.27 10.89
N ASN A 31 -11.12 18.09 10.59
CA ASN A 31 -12.22 17.50 11.36
C ASN A 31 -11.78 16.51 12.44
N GLU A 32 -10.49 16.29 12.63
CA GLU A 32 -9.99 15.29 13.60
C GLU A 32 -10.11 15.81 15.04
N PRO A 33 -10.87 15.14 15.93
CA PRO A 33 -11.08 15.61 17.30
C PRO A 33 -9.84 15.36 18.18
N SER A 34 -9.70 16.16 19.24
CA SER A 34 -8.69 15.91 20.28
C SER A 34 -9.20 14.87 21.30
N PRO A 35 -8.31 14.03 21.90
CA PRO A 35 -6.85 14.03 21.72
C PRO A 35 -6.44 13.41 20.39
N LEU A 36 -5.48 14.06 19.70
CA LEU A 36 -4.90 13.48 18.50
C LEU A 36 -4.00 12.30 18.84
N HIS A 37 -4.04 11.30 17.97
CA HIS A 37 -3.13 10.16 18.00
C HIS A 37 -2.23 10.19 16.76
N THR A 38 -0.99 9.73 16.93
CA THR A 38 -0.01 9.62 15.84
C THR A 38 -0.51 8.75 14.69
N THR A 39 -1.32 7.73 15.00
CA THR A 39 -1.96 6.85 14.02
C THR A 39 -2.89 7.61 13.08
N ILE A 40 -3.66 8.58 13.61
CA ILE A 40 -4.57 9.40 12.81
C ILE A 40 -3.77 10.30 11.86
N ILE A 41 -2.71 10.95 12.34
CA ILE A 41 -1.85 11.79 11.50
C ILE A 41 -1.26 10.95 10.36
N MET A 42 -0.74 9.77 10.68
CA MET A 42 -0.20 8.83 9.69
C MET A 42 -1.26 8.44 8.66
N GLU A 43 -2.46 8.04 9.11
CA GLU A 43 -3.57 7.64 8.25
C GLU A 43 -3.98 8.76 7.29
N LYS A 44 -4.13 10.00 7.77
CA LYS A 44 -4.53 11.14 6.94
C LYS A 44 -3.45 11.58 5.96
N CYS A 45 -2.18 11.54 6.38
CA CYS A 45 -1.07 11.81 5.48
C CYS A 45 -0.96 10.75 4.37
N THR A 46 -1.15 9.47 4.72
CA THR A 46 -1.21 8.37 3.75
C THR A 46 -2.39 8.54 2.81
N LEU A 47 -3.57 8.90 3.30
CA LEU A 47 -4.76 9.13 2.48
C LEU A 47 -4.51 10.22 1.42
N LYS A 48 -3.94 11.36 1.81
CA LYS A 48 -3.56 12.42 0.84
C LYS A 48 -2.62 11.89 -0.23
N PHE A 49 -1.58 11.15 0.17
CA PHE A 49 -0.63 10.57 -0.78
C PHE A 49 -1.33 9.63 -1.77
N VAL A 50 -2.21 8.75 -1.28
CA VAL A 50 -2.99 7.82 -2.12
C VAL A 50 -3.89 8.59 -3.11
N ASP A 51 -4.55 9.65 -2.67
CA ASP A 51 -5.42 10.45 -3.52
C ASP A 51 -4.64 11.19 -4.62
N GLU A 52 -3.47 11.75 -4.28
CA GLU A 52 -2.57 12.39 -5.24
C GLU A 52 -2.01 11.39 -6.25
N TYR A 53 -1.66 10.20 -5.78
CA TYR A 53 -1.16 9.12 -6.61
C TYR A 53 -2.22 8.61 -7.59
N LYS A 54 -3.46 8.38 -7.14
CA LYS A 54 -4.60 8.03 -7.99
C LYS A 54 -4.89 9.11 -9.03
N HIS A 55 -4.82 10.38 -8.64
CA HIS A 55 -5.00 11.48 -9.56
C HIS A 55 -3.89 11.55 -10.61
N MET A 56 -2.66 11.18 -10.27
CA MET A 56 -1.55 11.02 -11.24
C MET A 56 -1.81 9.86 -12.21
N LEU A 57 -2.23 8.71 -11.70
CA LEU A 57 -2.62 7.53 -12.49
C LEU A 57 -3.70 7.86 -13.53
N CYS A 58 -4.78 8.54 -13.12
CA CYS A 58 -5.87 8.92 -14.03
C CYS A 58 -5.43 9.83 -15.18
N LYS A 59 -4.28 10.51 -15.04
CA LYS A 59 -3.73 11.42 -16.06
C LYS A 59 -2.56 10.81 -16.83
N ALA A 60 -2.06 9.65 -16.40
CA ALA A 60 -0.98 8.97 -17.06
C ALA A 60 -1.46 8.33 -18.37
N THR A 61 -0.59 8.30 -19.36
CA THR A 61 -0.78 7.59 -20.63
C THR A 61 0.35 6.62 -20.83
N GLU A 62 0.16 5.64 -21.72
CA GLU A 62 1.22 4.66 -22.00
C GLU A 62 2.55 5.32 -22.40
N PRO A 63 3.70 4.83 -21.90
CA PRO A 63 3.86 3.65 -21.02
C PRO A 63 3.76 3.98 -19.50
N LEU A 64 3.56 5.24 -19.13
CA LEU A 64 3.59 5.70 -17.74
C LEU A 64 2.42 5.16 -16.91
N SER A 65 1.23 4.99 -17.51
CA SER A 65 0.07 4.37 -16.85
C SER A 65 0.42 2.96 -16.39
N THR A 66 0.89 2.10 -17.29
CA THR A 66 1.35 0.74 -16.97
C THR A 66 2.44 0.76 -15.89
N PHE A 67 3.43 1.65 -15.99
CA PHE A 67 4.48 1.77 -14.97
C PHE A 67 3.93 2.06 -13.56
N LEU A 68 2.97 2.98 -13.45
CA LEU A 68 2.36 3.35 -12.18
C LEU A 68 1.39 2.25 -11.68
N GLU A 69 0.74 1.51 -12.57
CA GLU A 69 -0.06 0.33 -12.19
C GLU A 69 0.81 -0.74 -11.51
N TYR A 70 1.98 -1.06 -12.07
CA TYR A 70 2.97 -1.95 -11.43
C TYR A 70 3.28 -1.50 -9.99
N VAL A 71 3.57 -0.20 -9.78
CA VAL A 71 3.89 0.34 -8.45
C VAL A 71 2.71 0.20 -7.45
N THR A 72 1.47 0.21 -7.93
CA THR A 72 0.25 0.10 -7.10
C THR A 72 0.04 -1.33 -6.61
N ASP A 73 0.20 -2.32 -7.50
CA ASP A 73 -0.07 -3.74 -7.20
C ASP A 73 0.79 -4.25 -6.03
N VAL A 74 2.02 -3.76 -5.89
CA VAL A 74 2.92 -4.17 -4.80
C VAL A 74 2.39 -3.75 -3.42
N GLN A 75 1.83 -2.55 -3.30
CA GLN A 75 1.36 -2.05 -2.01
C GLN A 75 0.09 -2.76 -1.56
N GLU A 76 -0.87 -2.96 -2.48
CA GLU A 76 -2.11 -3.67 -2.20
C GLU A 76 -1.86 -5.15 -1.87
N LEU A 77 -0.92 -5.79 -2.59
CA LEU A 77 -0.51 -7.15 -2.30
C LEU A 77 0.22 -7.28 -0.96
N LEU A 78 1.05 -6.29 -0.58
CA LEU A 78 1.76 -6.29 0.71
C LEU A 78 0.82 -6.07 1.89
N GLU A 79 -0.16 -5.18 1.79
CA GLU A 79 -1.18 -4.97 2.82
C GLU A 79 -2.06 -6.22 3.00
N LYS A 80 -2.45 -6.87 1.89
CA LYS A 80 -3.19 -8.13 1.92
C LYS A 80 -2.32 -9.33 2.31
N CYS A 81 -0.99 -9.29 2.20
CA CYS A 81 -0.09 -10.38 2.60
C CYS A 81 0.60 -10.16 3.96
N HIS A 82 0.29 -9.07 4.67
CA HIS A 82 0.97 -8.75 5.93
C HIS A 82 0.41 -9.58 7.09
N PRO A 83 1.23 -10.23 7.93
CA PRO A 83 0.78 -11.04 9.07
C PRO A 83 0.07 -10.25 10.20
N LEU A 84 0.02 -8.92 10.12
CA LEU A 84 -0.77 -8.03 10.99
C LEU A 84 -2.03 -7.45 10.33
N GLY A 85 -2.32 -7.78 9.07
CA GLY A 85 -3.66 -7.63 8.51
C GLY A 85 -4.49 -8.80 9.01
N MET A 86 -5.35 -8.58 10.01
CA MET A 86 -6.17 -9.62 10.63
C MET A 86 -7.00 -10.36 9.56
N PHE A 87 -6.51 -11.51 9.11
CA PHE A 87 -7.36 -12.52 8.50
C PHE A 87 -8.17 -13.15 9.62
N ASP A 88 -9.45 -12.82 9.68
CA ASP A 88 -10.39 -13.50 10.56
C ASP A 88 -10.28 -15.01 10.34
N ARG A 89 -10.21 -15.78 11.44
CA ARG A 89 -9.88 -17.22 11.45
C ARG A 89 -10.86 -18.15 10.70
N TYR A 90 -11.84 -17.59 9.98
CA TYR A 90 -12.80 -18.30 9.15
C TYR A 90 -12.58 -18.09 7.64
N PHE A 91 -11.52 -17.38 7.26
CA PHE A 91 -11.18 -17.08 5.87
C PHE A 91 -10.50 -18.27 5.20
N ASN A 92 -10.95 -18.63 3.99
CA ASN A 92 -10.27 -19.64 3.18
C ASN A 92 -9.27 -18.95 2.23
N PRO A 93 -7.97 -18.91 2.57
CA PRO A 93 -6.97 -18.12 1.84
C PRO A 93 -6.84 -18.55 0.37
N LEU A 94 -7.21 -19.78 0.02
CA LEU A 94 -7.12 -20.33 -1.33
C LEU A 94 -8.05 -19.67 -2.34
N ILE A 95 -9.27 -19.33 -1.90
CA ILE A 95 -10.31 -18.79 -2.76
C ILE A 95 -10.06 -17.29 -2.98
N GLU A 96 -9.64 -16.61 -1.91
CA GLU A 96 -9.38 -15.17 -1.95
C GLU A 96 -8.06 -14.82 -2.64
N ILE A 97 -6.97 -15.56 -2.43
CA ILE A 97 -5.70 -15.31 -3.13
C ILE A 97 -5.89 -15.47 -4.65
N ARG A 98 -6.68 -16.45 -5.10
CA ARG A 98 -7.04 -16.58 -6.52
C ARG A 98 -7.92 -15.43 -7.01
N LEU A 99 -8.92 -15.00 -6.24
CA LEU A 99 -9.78 -13.87 -6.63
C LEU A 99 -9.02 -12.53 -6.65
N VAL A 100 -8.08 -12.33 -5.72
CA VAL A 100 -7.24 -11.11 -5.64
C VAL A 100 -6.19 -11.09 -6.73
N LEU A 101 -5.62 -12.24 -7.10
CA LEU A 101 -4.53 -12.29 -8.07
C LEU A 101 -4.98 -12.37 -9.53
N VAL A 102 -6.19 -12.85 -9.83
CA VAL A 102 -6.67 -13.01 -11.24
C VAL A 102 -6.67 -11.70 -12.01
N ASP A 103 -6.91 -10.58 -11.34
CA ASP A 103 -6.97 -9.25 -11.95
C ASP A 103 -5.61 -8.51 -11.93
N THR A 104 -4.56 -9.14 -11.39
CA THR A 104 -3.22 -8.55 -11.29
C THR A 104 -2.28 -9.12 -12.36
N PRO A 105 -1.25 -8.38 -12.80
CA PRO A 105 -0.15 -8.92 -13.62
C PRO A 105 0.59 -10.09 -12.95
N LEU A 106 0.31 -10.39 -11.68
CA LEU A 106 0.82 -11.56 -10.96
C LEU A 106 0.00 -12.85 -11.16
N ALA A 107 -1.21 -12.76 -11.72
CA ALA A 107 -2.05 -13.92 -12.04
C ALA A 107 -1.29 -15.05 -12.78
N PRO A 108 -0.48 -14.75 -13.82
CA PRO A 108 0.22 -15.79 -14.57
C PRO A 108 1.28 -16.52 -13.72
N HIS A 109 1.94 -15.77 -12.83
CA HIS A 109 3.00 -16.29 -11.97
C HIS A 109 2.48 -17.20 -10.87
N PHE A 110 1.22 -17.02 -10.43
CA PHE A 110 0.62 -17.87 -9.41
C PHE A 110 0.44 -19.32 -9.88
N SER A 111 0.01 -19.53 -11.13
CA SER A 111 -0.16 -20.88 -11.71
C SER A 111 1.16 -21.58 -12.02
N GLU A 112 2.23 -20.83 -12.29
CA GLU A 112 3.54 -21.40 -12.62
C GLU A 112 4.40 -21.66 -11.38
N CYS A 113 4.25 -20.87 -10.32
CA CYS A 113 5.14 -20.92 -9.17
C CYS A 113 4.58 -21.64 -7.93
N ILE A 114 3.26 -21.83 -7.81
CA ILE A 114 2.63 -22.38 -6.60
C ILE A 114 1.72 -23.55 -6.97
N THR A 115 2.00 -24.73 -6.40
CA THR A 115 1.12 -25.90 -6.57
C THR A 115 0.12 -26.01 -5.42
N SER A 116 -1.02 -26.67 -5.64
CA SER A 116 -2.05 -26.92 -4.61
C SER A 116 -1.55 -27.59 -3.32
N LYS A 117 -0.35 -28.19 -3.36
CA LYS A 117 0.31 -28.87 -2.23
C LYS A 117 1.22 -27.94 -1.41
N ASP A 118 1.56 -26.76 -1.93
CA ASP A 118 2.43 -25.79 -1.25
C ASP A 118 1.63 -24.84 -0.32
N LEU A 119 0.31 -25.05 -0.24
CA LEU A 119 -0.68 -24.22 0.45
C LEU A 119 -0.98 -24.74 1.87
N ASP A 120 0.07 -25.17 2.58
CA ASP A 120 0.03 -25.44 4.02
C ASP A 120 0.63 -24.25 4.81
N ASP A 121 0.30 -24.13 6.11
CA ASP A 121 0.65 -23.00 7.00
C ASP A 121 2.15 -22.61 7.00
N MET A 122 3.04 -23.49 6.56
CA MET A 122 4.49 -23.29 6.55
C MET A 122 5.02 -22.43 5.39
N ASN A 123 4.21 -22.09 4.39
CA ASN A 123 4.74 -21.55 3.13
C ASN A 123 4.22 -20.18 2.71
N ILE A 124 3.47 -19.46 3.55
CA ILE A 124 2.96 -18.11 3.18
C ILE A 124 4.09 -17.14 2.86
N GLU A 125 5.17 -17.17 3.64
CA GLU A 125 6.34 -16.33 3.40
C GLU A 125 7.11 -16.74 2.14
N ILE A 126 7.21 -18.04 1.86
CA ILE A 126 7.85 -18.56 0.65
C ILE A 126 7.03 -18.20 -0.59
N MET A 127 5.70 -18.30 -0.52
CA MET A 127 4.78 -17.86 -1.56
C MET A 127 4.92 -16.35 -1.81
N ARG A 128 4.91 -15.53 -0.74
CA ARG A 128 5.12 -14.08 -0.84
C ARG A 128 6.43 -13.74 -1.52
N ASN A 129 7.54 -14.34 -1.09
CA ASN A 129 8.86 -14.06 -1.65
C ASN A 129 8.98 -14.54 -3.12
N THR A 130 8.32 -15.64 -3.47
CA THR A 130 8.30 -16.18 -4.83
C THR A 130 7.51 -15.28 -5.78
N LEU A 131 6.32 -14.84 -5.36
CA LEU A 131 5.49 -13.89 -6.11
C LEU A 131 6.19 -12.52 -6.24
N TYR A 132 6.81 -12.02 -5.16
CA TYR A 132 7.55 -10.77 -5.19
C TYR A 132 8.77 -10.83 -6.11
N ARG A 133 9.48 -11.97 -6.15
CA ARG A 133 10.56 -12.19 -7.10
C ARG A 133 10.06 -12.16 -8.55
N ALA A 134 8.99 -12.90 -8.86
CA ALA A 134 8.42 -12.95 -10.20
C ALA A 134 7.93 -11.56 -10.65
N TYR A 135 7.27 -10.82 -9.75
CA TYR A 135 6.89 -9.42 -9.95
C TYR A 135 8.08 -8.54 -10.34
N ILE A 136 9.18 -8.58 -9.58
CA ILE A 136 10.37 -7.75 -9.86
C ILE A 136 10.98 -8.13 -11.21
N GLU A 137 11.03 -9.42 -11.52
CA GLU A 137 11.56 -9.89 -12.80
C GLU A 137 10.71 -9.42 -13.99
N ASP A 138 9.39 -9.34 -13.83
CA ASP A 138 8.49 -8.82 -14.85
C ASP A 138 8.59 -7.29 -14.99
N PHE A 139 8.57 -6.57 -13.87
CA PHE A 139 8.78 -5.13 -13.84
C PHE A 139 10.13 -4.72 -14.45
N TYR A 140 11.20 -5.50 -14.22
CA TYR A 140 12.51 -5.27 -14.82
C TYR A 140 12.52 -5.49 -16.35
N LYS A 141 11.69 -6.39 -16.89
CA LYS A 141 11.56 -6.57 -18.34
C LYS A 141 10.76 -5.46 -18.99
N PHE A 142 9.82 -4.87 -18.25
CA PHE A 142 9.01 -3.75 -18.71
C PHE A 142 9.80 -2.41 -18.72
N SER A 143 10.69 -2.21 -17.76
CA SER A 143 11.49 -0.98 -17.55
C SER A 143 12.66 -0.84 -18.53
#